data_AF-A0A8J4DBR3-F1
#
_entry.id   AF-A0A8J4DBR3-F1
#
_cell.length_a   1.000
_cell.length_b   1.000
_cell.length_c   1.000
_cell.angle_alpha   90.00
_cell.angle_beta   90.00
_cell.angle_gamma   90.00
#
_symmetry.space_group_name_H-M   'P 1'
#
loop_
_entity.id
_entity.type
_entity.pdbx_description
1 polymer ?
#
loop_
_entity_poly.entity_id
_entity_poly.type
_entity_poly.pdbx_seq_one_letter_code
_entity_poly.pdbx_strand_id
1 'polypeptide(L)'
;MTEKERATDDEKAKLLDGMKDVEVARHQHEATKQLYFGGFGLTTLVIVYYAACSSTMLVINKVAIHHFPCPISLLCLQLFFSAIAVSIGHYAGVVSAEAIDFEKLKKFVWVVVGFLGTIFANIKVLQHANVETFITFRSTTPLILSLCDYLFLGRAFPTMRSWISLLVLVAGSIGYVLVDSGFKIDAYYWLMLWFAFFTFDTVYVKHMCETVKMSNWCRVYYTNAIALGPLLLALPMVGEQDRLSAVSWTPTVLIPVLLSCFMGICMSHSAYLLRDTVSATLFTIVGILCKIITVVINVLIWDKHATPAGIGFLLVCVFAGTFYEQAPKRPS
;
A
#
# COMPACT_ATOMS: atom_id res chain seq x y z
N MET A 1 -9.98 -62.71 5.22
CA MET A 1 -9.14 -61.60 4.72
C MET A 1 -7.88 -61.59 5.56
N THR A 2 -6.79 -62.07 4.98
CA THR A 2 -5.53 -62.28 5.72
C THR A 2 -4.84 -60.94 5.95
N GLU A 3 -4.08 -60.80 7.04
CA GLU A 3 -3.41 -59.57 7.48
C GLU A 3 -2.56 -58.90 6.38
N LYS A 4 -2.09 -59.71 5.42
CA LYS A 4 -1.33 -59.31 4.23
C LYS A 4 -2.17 -58.59 3.17
N GLU A 5 -3.45 -58.95 3.00
CA GLU A 5 -4.37 -58.27 2.08
C GLU A 5 -4.74 -56.87 2.59
N ARG A 6 -4.94 -56.73 3.92
CA ARG A 6 -5.29 -55.46 4.56
C ARG A 6 -4.15 -54.43 4.48
N ALA A 7 -2.90 -54.89 4.63
CA ALA A 7 -1.72 -54.03 4.46
C ALA A 7 -1.53 -53.53 3.01
N THR A 8 -1.94 -54.33 2.02
CA THR A 8 -1.81 -53.97 0.59
C THR A 8 -2.86 -52.94 0.17
N ASP A 9 -4.06 -52.99 0.75
CA ASP A 9 -5.13 -52.02 0.51
C ASP A 9 -4.84 -50.65 1.15
N ASP A 10 -4.25 -50.62 2.36
CA ASP A 10 -3.82 -49.36 3.00
C ASP A 10 -2.70 -48.66 2.22
N GLU A 11 -1.79 -49.43 1.62
CA GLU A 11 -0.70 -48.88 0.79
C GLU A 11 -1.23 -48.31 -0.53
N LYS A 12 -2.20 -49.00 -1.16
CA LYS A 12 -2.92 -48.47 -2.33
C LYS A 12 -3.72 -47.21 -2.01
N ALA A 13 -4.36 -47.14 -0.84
CA ALA A 13 -5.12 -45.96 -0.43
C ALA A 13 -4.20 -44.74 -0.25
N LYS A 14 -3.02 -44.92 0.35
CA LYS A 14 -2.01 -43.85 0.48
C LYS A 14 -1.43 -43.40 -0.86
N LEU A 15 -1.21 -44.33 -1.79
CA LEU A 15 -0.75 -43.99 -3.14
C LEU A 15 -1.81 -43.19 -3.92
N LEU A 16 -3.09 -43.55 -3.79
CA LEU A 16 -4.20 -42.83 -4.42
C LEU A 16 -4.42 -41.42 -3.83
N ASP A 17 -4.19 -41.25 -2.54
CA ASP A 17 -4.27 -39.94 -1.87
C ASP A 17 -3.12 -39.02 -2.30
N GLY A 18 -1.88 -39.55 -2.33
CA GLY A 18 -0.72 -38.83 -2.86
C GLY A 18 -0.85 -38.46 -4.34
N MET A 19 -1.50 -39.29 -5.15
CA MET A 19 -1.79 -38.97 -6.56
C MET A 19 -2.81 -37.83 -6.70
N LYS A 20 -3.82 -37.75 -5.83
CA LYS A 20 -4.77 -36.63 -5.79
C LYS A 20 -4.10 -35.34 -5.36
N ASP A 21 -3.20 -35.38 -4.38
CA ASP A 21 -2.44 -34.20 -3.96
C ASP A 21 -1.52 -33.70 -5.08
N VAL A 22 -0.91 -34.61 -5.85
CA VAL A 22 -0.09 -34.27 -7.02
C VAL A 22 -0.93 -33.71 -8.16
N GLU A 23 -2.14 -34.23 -8.41
CA GLU A 23 -3.07 -33.69 -9.40
C GLU A 23 -3.62 -32.32 -8.99
N VAL A 24 -3.94 -32.10 -7.71
CA VAL A 24 -4.35 -30.80 -7.16
C VAL A 24 -3.21 -29.80 -7.28
N ALA A 25 -1.98 -30.19 -6.94
CA ALA A 25 -0.79 -29.36 -7.10
C ALA A 25 -0.52 -29.02 -8.57
N ARG A 26 -0.73 -29.97 -9.49
CA ARG A 26 -0.59 -29.77 -10.93
C ARG A 26 -1.67 -28.85 -11.49
N HIS A 27 -2.92 -28.98 -11.06
CA HIS A 27 -4.00 -28.06 -11.42
C HIS A 27 -3.79 -26.66 -10.85
N GLN A 28 -3.26 -26.51 -9.63
CA GLN A 28 -2.85 -25.21 -9.09
C GLN A 28 -1.67 -24.61 -9.87
N HIS A 29 -0.72 -25.44 -10.29
CA HIS A 29 0.42 -25.01 -11.10
C HIS A 29 -0.01 -24.59 -12.51
N GLU A 30 -0.94 -25.31 -13.13
CA GLU A 30 -1.52 -25.00 -14.44
C GLU A 30 -2.45 -23.77 -14.38
N ALA A 31 -3.21 -23.56 -13.30
CA ALA A 31 -3.98 -22.33 -13.06
C ALA A 31 -3.06 -21.11 -12.86
N THR A 32 -1.92 -21.28 -12.19
CA THR A 32 -0.87 -20.26 -12.07
C THR A 32 -0.24 -19.94 -13.43
N LYS A 33 -0.15 -20.93 -14.33
CA LYS A 33 0.38 -20.79 -15.69
C LYS A 33 -0.63 -20.20 -16.68
N GLN A 34 -1.93 -20.45 -16.50
CA GLN A 34 -3.01 -19.88 -17.32
C GLN A 34 -3.25 -18.38 -17.05
N LEU A 35 -2.76 -17.84 -15.93
CA LEU A 35 -2.77 -16.41 -15.59
C LEU A 35 -1.62 -15.61 -16.25
N TYR A 36 -1.08 -16.12 -17.36
CA TYR A 36 -0.10 -15.48 -18.23
C TYR A 36 -0.70 -15.27 -19.63
N PHE A 37 -1.73 -14.44 -19.74
CA PHE A 37 -2.26 -14.02 -21.04
C PHE A 37 -1.58 -12.72 -21.49
N GLY A 38 -0.77 -12.78 -22.56
CA GLY A 38 -0.37 -11.59 -23.34
C GLY A 38 0.95 -10.89 -22.95
N GLY A 39 1.98 -11.62 -22.49
CA GLY A 39 3.34 -11.07 -22.32
C GLY A 39 3.54 -10.08 -21.16
N PHE A 40 2.46 -9.50 -20.61
CA PHE A 40 2.45 -8.76 -19.35
C PHE A 40 1.87 -9.66 -18.26
N GLY A 41 2.67 -9.99 -17.23
CA GLY A 41 2.16 -10.72 -16.07
C GLY A 41 1.12 -9.90 -15.31
N LEU A 42 0.13 -10.58 -14.69
CA LEU A 42 -0.91 -9.95 -13.87
C LEU A 42 -0.35 -8.92 -12.87
N THR A 43 0.79 -9.24 -12.25
CA THR A 43 1.50 -8.35 -11.33
C THR A 43 1.83 -6.98 -11.95
N THR A 44 2.26 -6.95 -13.21
CA THR A 44 2.59 -5.70 -13.90
C THR A 44 1.35 -4.84 -14.12
N LEU A 45 0.21 -5.46 -14.50
CA LEU A 45 -1.06 -4.75 -14.66
C LEU A 45 -1.54 -4.14 -13.34
N VAL A 46 -1.41 -4.89 -12.23
CA VAL A 46 -1.77 -4.41 -10.89
C VAL A 46 -0.86 -3.24 -10.46
N ILE A 47 0.44 -3.31 -10.76
CA ILE A 47 1.38 -2.21 -10.49
C ILE A 47 1.01 -0.96 -11.28
N VAL A 48 0.71 -1.09 -12.59
CA VAL A 48 0.31 0.04 -13.43
C VAL A 48 -1.00 0.65 -12.94
N TYR A 49 -1.98 -0.17 -12.57
CA TYR A 49 -3.25 0.29 -12.02
C TYR A 49 -3.07 1.08 -10.71
N TYR A 50 -2.27 0.56 -9.78
CA TYR A 50 -1.92 1.28 -8.55
C TYR A 50 -1.17 2.58 -8.84
N ALA A 51 -0.19 2.56 -9.74
CA ALA A 51 0.59 3.74 -10.09
C ALA A 51 -0.29 4.85 -10.69
N ALA A 52 -1.20 4.51 -11.60
CA ALA A 52 -2.15 5.44 -12.21
C ALA A 52 -3.12 6.02 -11.17
N CYS A 53 -3.65 5.19 -10.26
CA CYS A 53 -4.51 5.66 -9.18
C CYS A 53 -3.76 6.59 -8.22
N SER A 54 -2.54 6.20 -7.82
CA SER A 54 -1.72 6.96 -6.88
C SER A 54 -1.32 8.32 -7.42
N SER A 55 -0.91 8.42 -8.68
CA SER A 55 -0.50 9.70 -9.29
C SER A 55 -1.71 10.62 -9.46
N THR A 56 -2.82 10.09 -9.98
CA THR A 56 -4.05 10.85 -10.23
C THR A 56 -4.68 11.35 -8.93
N MET A 57 -4.67 10.53 -7.87
CA MET A 57 -5.15 10.90 -6.54
C MET A 57 -4.39 12.08 -5.95
N LEU A 58 -3.06 12.16 -6.13
CA LEU A 58 -2.25 13.28 -5.64
C LEU A 58 -2.66 14.61 -6.30
N VAL A 59 -2.83 14.60 -7.63
CA VAL A 59 -3.21 15.81 -8.39
C VAL A 59 -4.62 16.26 -8.00
N ILE A 60 -5.58 15.34 -7.99
CA ILE A 60 -6.98 15.67 -7.68
C ILE A 60 -7.12 16.10 -6.22
N ASN A 61 -6.42 15.47 -5.27
CA ASN A 61 -6.42 15.93 -3.88
C ASN A 61 -5.86 17.34 -3.74
N LYS A 62 -4.81 17.70 -4.50
CA LYS A 62 -4.26 19.05 -4.47
C LYS A 62 -5.28 20.08 -4.96
N VAL A 63 -5.98 19.78 -6.05
CA VAL A 63 -7.06 20.64 -6.58
C VAL A 63 -8.24 20.71 -5.60
N ALA A 64 -8.65 19.58 -5.03
CA ALA A 64 -9.72 19.52 -4.05
C ALA A 64 -9.39 20.36 -2.80
N ILE A 65 -8.17 20.23 -2.25
CA ILE A 65 -7.74 21.01 -1.08
C ILE A 65 -7.64 22.51 -1.38
N HIS A 66 -7.29 22.89 -2.62
CA HIS A 66 -7.26 24.30 -3.03
C HIS A 66 -8.66 24.95 -2.98
N HIS A 67 -9.71 24.22 -3.39
CA HIS A 67 -11.09 24.72 -3.35
C HIS A 67 -11.81 24.42 -2.02
N PHE A 68 -11.38 23.39 -1.30
CA PHE A 68 -11.92 22.92 -0.02
C PHE A 68 -10.77 22.79 0.99
N PRO A 69 -10.41 23.85 1.72
CA PRO A 69 -9.19 23.91 2.55
C PRO A 69 -9.34 23.19 3.90
N CYS A 70 -9.96 22.00 3.89
CA CYS A 70 -10.21 21.14 5.04
C CYS A 70 -9.73 19.70 4.74
N PRO A 71 -8.42 19.42 4.80
CA PRO A 71 -7.84 18.13 4.40
C PRO A 71 -8.33 16.93 5.23
N ILE A 72 -8.54 17.09 6.55
CA ILE A 72 -9.02 15.97 7.39
C ILE A 72 -10.51 15.71 7.11
N SER A 73 -11.29 16.77 6.93
CA SER A 73 -12.69 16.66 6.50
C SER A 73 -12.82 15.98 5.13
N LEU A 74 -11.91 16.29 4.19
CA LEU A 74 -11.86 15.65 2.89
C LEU A 74 -11.54 14.15 3.01
N LEU A 75 -10.59 13.79 3.88
CA LEU A 75 -10.30 12.38 4.17
C LEU A 75 -11.52 11.66 4.76
N CYS A 76 -12.23 12.27 5.70
CA CYS A 76 -13.49 11.72 6.23
C CYS A 76 -14.52 11.47 5.11
N LEU A 77 -14.69 12.42 4.19
CA LEU A 77 -15.59 12.27 3.04
C LEU A 77 -15.15 11.13 2.12
N GLN A 78 -13.85 10.99 1.84
CA GLN A 78 -13.32 9.89 1.02
C GLN A 78 -13.57 8.52 1.66
N LEU A 79 -13.31 8.39 2.97
CA LEU A 79 -13.52 7.14 3.71
C LEU A 79 -15.01 6.77 3.77
N PHE A 80 -15.87 7.76 4.07
CA PHE A 80 -17.32 7.59 4.11
C PHE A 80 -17.87 7.19 2.74
N PHE A 81 -17.50 7.91 1.69
CA PHE A 81 -17.95 7.63 0.33
C PHE A 81 -17.46 6.25 -0.13
N SER A 82 -16.25 5.85 0.25
CA SER A 82 -15.76 4.51 -0.04
C SER A 82 -16.53 3.41 0.69
N ALA A 83 -16.86 3.59 1.96
CA ALA A 83 -17.66 2.64 2.69
C ALA A 83 -19.05 2.48 2.05
N ILE A 84 -19.72 3.61 1.74
CA ILE A 84 -21.05 3.60 1.11
C ILE A 84 -21.01 2.99 -0.29
N ALA A 85 -20.05 3.39 -1.13
CA ALA A 85 -19.97 2.89 -2.51
C ALA A 85 -19.79 1.37 -2.55
N VAL A 86 -18.99 0.81 -1.64
CA VAL A 86 -18.84 -0.65 -1.54
C VAL A 86 -20.11 -1.31 -1.00
N SER A 87 -20.79 -0.72 0.00
CA SER A 87 -22.07 -1.24 0.47
C SER A 87 -23.14 -1.25 -0.62
N ILE A 88 -23.28 -0.15 -1.37
CA ILE A 88 -24.22 -0.07 -2.51
C ILE A 88 -23.84 -1.08 -3.58
N GLY A 89 -22.55 -1.17 -3.94
CA GLY A 89 -22.06 -2.14 -4.91
C GLY A 89 -22.32 -3.59 -4.49
N HIS A 90 -22.29 -3.88 -3.19
CA HIS A 90 -22.64 -5.18 -2.64
C HIS A 90 -24.14 -5.48 -2.80
N TYR A 91 -25.01 -4.55 -2.40
CA TYR A 91 -26.46 -4.73 -2.58
C TYR A 91 -26.88 -4.82 -4.05
N ALA A 92 -26.15 -4.14 -4.94
CA ALA A 92 -26.35 -4.23 -6.39
C ALA A 92 -25.77 -5.51 -7.02
N GLY A 93 -25.08 -6.36 -6.26
CA GLY A 93 -24.43 -7.59 -6.76
C GLY A 93 -23.19 -7.36 -7.62
N VAL A 94 -22.73 -6.11 -7.75
CA VAL A 94 -21.53 -5.74 -8.53
C VAL A 94 -20.24 -6.11 -7.77
N VAL A 95 -20.30 -6.12 -6.44
CA VAL A 95 -19.14 -6.33 -5.57
C VAL A 95 -19.40 -7.47 -4.59
N SER A 96 -18.49 -8.44 -4.55
CA SER A 96 -18.50 -9.48 -3.52
C SER A 96 -17.93 -8.91 -2.21
N ALA A 97 -18.80 -8.38 -1.36
CA ALA A 97 -18.48 -8.10 0.03
C ALA A 97 -19.04 -9.27 0.88
N GLU A 98 -18.19 -9.87 1.69
CA GLU A 98 -18.62 -10.93 2.61
C GLU A 98 -19.44 -10.33 3.77
N ALA A 99 -20.28 -11.15 4.40
CA ALA A 99 -21.02 -10.77 5.59
C ALA A 99 -20.07 -10.25 6.69
N ILE A 100 -20.56 -9.31 7.50
CA ILE A 100 -19.79 -8.71 8.58
C ILE A 100 -19.45 -9.77 9.62
N ASP A 101 -18.16 -10.04 9.77
CA ASP A 101 -17.62 -10.96 10.78
C ASP A 101 -16.85 -10.15 11.83
N PHE A 102 -17.35 -10.19 13.07
CA PHE A 102 -16.77 -9.43 14.18
C PHE A 102 -15.34 -9.86 14.53
N GLU A 103 -14.96 -11.12 14.31
CA GLU A 103 -13.58 -11.57 14.53
C GLU A 103 -12.63 -10.96 13.51
N LYS A 104 -13.05 -10.89 12.24
CA LYS A 104 -12.31 -10.20 11.18
C LYS A 104 -12.24 -8.70 11.47
N LEU A 105 -13.36 -8.09 11.89
CA LEU A 105 -13.44 -6.67 12.22
C LEU A 105 -12.43 -6.27 13.29
N LYS A 106 -12.31 -7.06 14.37
CA LYS A 106 -11.36 -6.80 15.46
C LYS A 106 -9.90 -6.77 14.98
N LYS A 107 -9.55 -7.62 14.01
CA LYS A 107 -8.20 -7.61 13.40
C LYS A 107 -7.99 -6.35 12.57
N PHE A 108 -9.01 -5.87 11.86
CA PHE A 108 -8.92 -4.63 11.06
C PHE A 108 -8.78 -3.36 11.91
N VAL A 109 -9.17 -3.37 13.18
CA VAL A 109 -8.88 -2.24 14.09
C VAL A 109 -7.37 -1.96 14.14
N TRP A 110 -6.53 -2.98 14.19
CA TRP A 110 -5.08 -2.82 14.18
C TRP A 110 -4.54 -2.30 12.85
N VAL A 111 -5.14 -2.69 11.73
CA VAL A 111 -4.85 -2.08 10.41
C VAL A 111 -5.11 -0.58 10.46
N VAL A 112 -6.27 -0.16 10.99
CA VAL A 112 -6.63 1.25 11.10
C VAL A 112 -5.73 2.02 12.04
N VAL A 113 -5.33 1.43 13.17
CA VAL A 113 -4.36 2.04 14.11
C VAL A 113 -3.02 2.29 13.41
N GLY A 114 -2.52 1.32 12.64
CA GLY A 114 -1.30 1.48 11.83
C GLY A 114 -1.43 2.58 10.79
N PHE A 115 -2.53 2.57 10.04
CA PHE A 115 -2.83 3.54 8.99
C PHE A 115 -2.92 4.98 9.53
N LEU A 116 -3.77 5.22 10.54
CA LEU A 116 -3.95 6.54 11.14
C LEU A 116 -2.71 7.01 11.89
N GLY A 117 -2.03 6.09 12.59
CA GLY A 117 -0.75 6.37 13.26
C GLY A 117 0.32 6.82 12.25
N THR A 118 0.38 6.17 11.08
CA THR A 118 1.29 6.56 9.99
C THR A 118 0.95 7.95 9.45
N ILE A 119 -0.33 8.27 9.25
CA ILE A 119 -0.78 9.60 8.80
C ILE A 119 -0.39 10.67 9.83
N PHE A 120 -0.74 10.44 11.10
CA PHE A 120 -0.46 11.39 12.17
C PHE A 120 1.04 11.65 12.33
N ALA A 121 1.84 10.58 12.42
CA ALA A 121 3.28 10.70 12.53
C ALA A 121 3.88 11.37 11.28
N ASN A 122 3.36 11.10 10.09
CA ASN A 122 3.80 11.78 8.87
C ASN A 122 3.57 13.28 8.91
N ILE A 123 2.38 13.72 9.33
CA ILE A 123 2.08 15.16 9.52
C ILE A 123 3.05 15.77 10.53
N LYS A 124 3.32 15.09 11.64
CA LYS A 124 4.26 15.57 12.66
C LYS A 124 5.70 15.65 12.16
N VAL A 125 6.16 14.69 11.37
CA VAL A 125 7.48 14.79 10.73
C VAL A 125 7.54 16.00 9.82
N LEU A 126 6.54 16.22 8.95
CA LEU A 126 6.51 17.36 8.03
C LEU A 126 6.39 18.72 8.74
N GLN A 127 5.90 18.75 9.98
CA GLN A 127 5.88 19.97 10.81
C GLN A 127 7.26 20.31 11.42
N HIS A 128 8.13 19.31 11.63
CA HIS A 128 9.41 19.48 12.32
C HIS A 128 10.66 19.25 11.43
N ALA A 129 10.48 18.64 10.25
CA ALA A 129 11.50 18.35 9.26
C ALA A 129 11.07 18.76 7.86
N ASN A 130 12.07 19.03 7.01
CA ASN A 130 11.86 19.27 5.60
C ASN A 130 11.42 17.99 4.87
N VAL A 131 10.75 18.18 3.74
CA VAL A 131 10.21 17.09 2.90
C VAL A 131 11.34 16.18 2.40
N GLU A 132 12.51 16.71 2.02
CA GLU A 132 13.60 15.85 1.52
C GLU A 132 14.16 14.93 2.61
N THR A 133 14.31 15.42 3.85
CA THR A 133 14.75 14.59 4.98
C THR A 133 13.80 13.41 5.17
N PHE A 134 12.50 13.67 5.14
CA PHE A 134 11.49 12.61 5.23
C PHE A 134 11.58 11.61 4.07
N ILE A 135 11.83 12.07 2.85
CA ILE A 135 12.01 11.20 1.68
C ILE A 135 13.20 10.26 1.87
N THR A 136 14.32 10.75 2.40
CA THR A 136 15.52 9.92 2.60
C THR A 136 15.35 8.85 3.64
N PHE A 137 14.67 9.16 4.74
CA PHE A 137 14.33 8.10 5.68
C PHE A 137 13.33 7.11 5.09
N ARG A 138 12.31 7.59 4.39
CA ARG A 138 11.35 6.71 3.71
C ARG A 138 12.03 5.78 2.71
N SER A 139 13.06 6.21 1.98
CA SER A 139 13.76 5.37 1.00
C SER A 139 14.55 4.22 1.65
N THR A 140 14.86 4.28 2.95
CA THR A 140 15.45 3.16 3.70
C THR A 140 14.42 2.13 4.18
N THR A 141 13.13 2.45 4.16
CA THR A 141 12.07 1.53 4.62
C THR A 141 12.06 0.16 3.91
N PRO A 142 12.36 0.03 2.61
CA PRO A 142 12.44 -1.27 1.95
C PRO A 142 13.51 -2.20 2.56
N LEU A 143 14.62 -1.66 3.10
CA LEU A 143 15.64 -2.49 3.75
C LEU A 143 15.07 -3.17 4.99
N ILE A 144 14.41 -2.41 5.85
CA ILE A 144 13.79 -2.92 7.08
C ILE A 144 12.67 -3.89 6.72
N LEU A 145 11.83 -3.53 5.74
CA LEU A 145 10.74 -4.40 5.29
C LEU A 145 11.25 -5.70 4.67
N SER A 146 12.39 -5.70 4.00
CA SER A 146 12.98 -6.94 3.47
C SER A 146 13.38 -7.91 4.59
N LEU A 147 13.82 -7.39 5.74
CA LEU A 147 14.07 -8.19 6.93
C LEU A 147 12.77 -8.64 7.61
N CYS A 148 11.74 -7.78 7.66
CA CYS A 148 10.43 -8.16 8.16
C CYS A 148 9.73 -9.20 7.28
N ASP A 149 9.91 -9.15 5.96
CA ASP A 149 9.44 -10.16 5.02
C ASP A 149 10.03 -11.54 5.37
N TYR A 150 11.31 -11.56 5.77
CA TYR A 150 11.99 -12.76 6.26
C TYR A 150 11.48 -13.21 7.64
N LEU A 151 11.35 -12.30 8.60
CA LEU A 151 11.03 -12.64 9.99
C LEU A 151 9.55 -12.98 10.24
N PHE A 152 8.63 -12.19 9.68
CA PHE A 152 7.19 -12.24 10.02
C PHE A 152 6.31 -12.83 8.92
N LEU A 153 6.77 -12.81 7.67
CA LEU A 153 5.97 -13.20 6.50
C LEU A 153 6.47 -14.48 5.81
N GLY A 154 7.47 -15.15 6.39
CA GLY A 154 7.96 -16.45 5.91
C GLY A 154 8.60 -16.42 4.51
N ARG A 155 9.11 -15.27 4.06
CA ARG A 155 9.83 -15.17 2.78
C ARG A 155 11.31 -15.53 2.91
N ALA A 156 11.92 -15.96 1.82
CA ALA A 156 13.37 -16.21 1.74
C ALA A 156 14.15 -14.89 1.79
N PHE A 157 15.47 -14.95 2.00
CA PHE A 157 16.31 -13.76 1.89
C PHE A 157 16.28 -13.20 0.45
N PRO A 158 16.38 -11.87 0.27
CA PRO A 158 16.55 -11.28 -1.04
C PRO A 158 17.80 -11.82 -1.73
N THR A 159 17.74 -11.94 -3.06
CA THR A 159 18.92 -12.27 -3.87
C THR A 159 19.96 -11.16 -3.77
N MET A 160 21.23 -11.45 -4.08
CA MET A 160 22.29 -10.43 -4.09
C MET A 160 21.96 -9.24 -5.01
N ARG A 161 21.24 -9.50 -6.12
CA ARG A 161 20.73 -8.45 -7.02
C ARG A 161 19.75 -7.51 -6.31
N SER A 162 18.79 -8.07 -5.57
CA SER A 162 17.81 -7.29 -4.81
C SER A 162 18.47 -6.50 -3.67
N TRP A 163 19.47 -7.08 -2.98
CA TRP A 163 20.24 -6.35 -1.97
C TRP A 163 20.98 -5.14 -2.55
N ILE A 164 21.67 -5.31 -3.68
CA ILE A 164 22.36 -4.21 -4.37
C ILE A 164 21.34 -3.15 -4.80
N SER A 165 20.20 -3.55 -5.36
CA SER A 165 19.12 -2.62 -5.73
C SER A 165 18.64 -1.77 -4.54
N LEU A 166 18.41 -2.38 -3.37
CA LEU A 166 18.01 -1.66 -2.17
C LEU A 166 19.09 -0.68 -1.68
N LEU A 167 20.35 -1.09 -1.71
CA LEU A 167 21.48 -0.23 -1.31
C LEU A 167 21.64 0.96 -2.27
N VAL A 168 21.51 0.74 -3.57
CA VAL A 168 21.57 1.82 -4.57
C VAL A 168 20.39 2.78 -4.42
N LEU A 169 19.19 2.27 -4.08
CA LEU A 169 18.02 3.10 -3.81
C LEU A 169 18.25 4.03 -2.61
N VAL A 170 18.84 3.52 -1.53
CA VAL A 170 19.21 4.33 -0.35
C VAL A 170 20.32 5.32 -0.68
N ALA A 171 21.37 4.88 -1.38
CA ALA A 171 22.48 5.73 -1.77
C ALA A 171 22.02 6.90 -2.67
N GLY A 172 21.16 6.65 -3.65
CA GLY A 172 20.59 7.69 -4.51
C GLY A 172 19.77 8.71 -3.72
N SER A 173 18.99 8.26 -2.75
CA SER A 173 18.21 9.14 -1.89
C SER A 173 19.08 9.99 -0.95
N ILE A 174 20.15 9.41 -0.39
CA ILE A 174 21.12 10.17 0.41
C ILE A 174 21.83 11.21 -0.46
N GLY A 175 22.24 10.84 -1.67
CA GLY A 175 22.84 11.76 -2.64
C GLY A 175 21.95 12.96 -2.97
N TYR A 176 20.64 12.74 -3.12
CA TYR A 176 19.66 13.82 -3.30
C TYR A 176 19.62 14.78 -2.10
N VAL A 177 19.61 14.26 -0.86
CA VAL A 177 19.59 15.10 0.35
C VAL A 177 20.90 15.81 0.63
N LEU A 178 22.05 15.24 0.28
CA LEU A 178 23.33 15.93 0.49
C LEU A 178 23.47 17.19 -0.37
N VAL A 179 22.73 17.26 -1.48
CA VAL A 179 22.65 18.44 -2.35
C VAL A 179 21.62 19.46 -1.83
N ASP A 180 20.75 19.07 -0.89
CA ASP A 180 19.65 19.89 -0.38
C ASP A 180 19.74 20.07 1.15
N SER A 181 20.28 21.21 1.57
CA SER A 181 20.70 21.43 2.95
C SER A 181 19.53 21.79 3.88
N GLY A 182 19.14 20.87 4.77
CA GLY A 182 18.15 21.16 5.81
C GLY A 182 17.97 20.08 6.87
N PHE A 183 19.01 19.80 7.67
CA PHE A 183 18.95 18.79 8.73
C PHE A 183 18.65 19.42 10.11
N LYS A 184 17.60 18.93 10.80
CA LYS A 184 17.24 19.34 12.17
C LYS A 184 17.03 18.11 13.07
N ILE A 185 17.58 18.15 14.28
CA ILE A 185 17.64 17.03 15.23
C ILE A 185 16.26 16.72 15.84
N ASP A 186 15.40 17.72 16.06
CA ASP A 186 14.07 17.55 16.69
C ASP A 186 13.10 16.66 15.90
N ALA A 187 13.33 16.49 14.60
CA ALA A 187 12.51 15.63 13.75
C ALA A 187 12.73 14.14 13.99
N TYR A 188 13.85 13.74 14.62
CA TYR A 188 14.22 12.32 14.72
C TYR A 188 13.23 11.51 15.55
N TYR A 189 12.69 12.07 16.64
CA TYR A 189 11.69 11.37 17.46
C TYR A 189 10.42 11.05 16.66
N TRP A 190 9.86 12.06 15.98
CA TRP A 190 8.66 11.89 15.15
C TRP A 190 8.90 10.95 13.97
N LEU A 191 10.10 10.96 13.44
CA LEU A 191 10.51 10.12 12.35
C LEU A 191 10.63 8.65 12.77
N MET A 192 11.22 8.37 13.94
CA MET A 192 11.25 7.02 14.52
C MET A 192 9.85 6.51 14.81
N LEU A 193 8.97 7.36 15.34
CA LEU A 193 7.56 7.02 15.54
C LEU A 193 6.86 6.70 14.20
N TRP A 194 7.12 7.52 13.17
CA TRP A 194 6.60 7.27 11.82
C TRP A 194 7.11 5.95 11.26
N PHE A 195 8.39 5.62 11.42
CA PHE A 195 8.96 4.33 11.01
C PHE A 195 8.27 3.15 11.68
N ALA A 196 8.04 3.25 12.99
CA ALA A 196 7.39 2.19 13.75
C ALA A 196 5.97 1.94 13.22
N PHE A 197 5.16 2.99 13.10
CA PHE A 197 3.80 2.88 12.56
C PHE A 197 3.78 2.42 11.09
N PHE A 198 4.66 2.95 10.25
CA PHE A 198 4.72 2.61 8.83
C PHE A 198 5.13 1.14 8.61
N THR A 199 6.13 0.68 9.36
CA THR A 199 6.60 -0.72 9.29
C THR A 199 5.51 -1.65 9.81
N PHE A 200 4.90 -1.31 10.95
CA PHE A 200 3.77 -2.06 11.50
C PHE A 200 2.60 -2.13 10.53
N ASP A 201 2.14 -1.00 9.98
CA ASP A 201 1.06 -0.92 8.99
C ASP A 201 1.35 -1.81 7.79
N THR A 202 2.53 -1.66 7.18
CA THR A 202 2.88 -2.37 5.95
C THR A 202 2.96 -3.88 6.18
N VAL A 203 3.62 -4.31 7.26
CA VAL A 203 3.78 -5.74 7.59
C VAL A 203 2.46 -6.34 8.04
N TYR A 204 1.71 -5.67 8.91
CA TYR A 204 0.46 -6.18 9.46
C TYR A 204 -0.63 -6.27 8.40
N VAL A 205 -0.78 -5.25 7.54
CA VAL A 205 -1.73 -5.32 6.42
C VAL A 205 -1.35 -6.46 5.47
N LYS A 206 -0.07 -6.64 5.17
CA LYS A 206 0.37 -7.75 4.33
C LYS A 206 0.06 -9.11 4.97
N HIS A 207 0.35 -9.26 6.26
CA HIS A 207 0.00 -10.45 7.03
C HIS A 207 -1.50 -10.73 7.01
N MET A 208 -2.32 -9.69 7.17
CA MET A 208 -3.79 -9.78 7.07
C MET A 208 -4.25 -10.21 5.69
N CYS A 209 -3.62 -9.71 4.62
CA CYS A 209 -3.95 -10.12 3.26
C CYS A 209 -3.63 -11.61 3.01
N GLU A 210 -2.60 -12.17 3.65
CA GLU A 210 -2.21 -13.58 3.44
C GLU A 210 -2.94 -14.56 4.37
N THR A 211 -3.27 -14.16 5.60
CA THR A 211 -3.88 -15.04 6.60
C THR A 211 -5.40 -15.03 6.56
N VAL A 212 -6.02 -13.89 6.23
CA VAL A 212 -7.47 -13.76 6.22
C VAL A 212 -7.97 -13.76 4.79
N LYS A 213 -8.56 -14.90 4.39
CA LYS A 213 -9.27 -15.05 3.12
C LYS A 213 -10.48 -14.13 3.11
N MET A 214 -10.40 -13.08 2.32
CA MET A 214 -11.52 -12.19 2.03
C MET A 214 -11.30 -11.45 0.72
N SER A 215 -12.38 -10.99 0.09
CA SER A 215 -12.26 -10.14 -1.10
C SER A 215 -11.55 -8.80 -0.80
N ASN A 216 -10.82 -8.26 -1.78
CA ASN A 216 -10.18 -6.95 -1.64
C ASN A 216 -11.19 -5.81 -1.41
N TRP A 217 -12.41 -5.94 -1.93
CA TRP A 217 -13.50 -4.98 -1.66
C TRP A 217 -13.99 -5.02 -0.21
N CYS A 218 -14.04 -6.20 0.41
CA CYS A 218 -14.32 -6.32 1.84
C CYS A 218 -13.25 -5.63 2.69
N ARG A 219 -11.97 -5.78 2.32
CA ARG A 219 -10.83 -5.08 2.97
C ARG A 219 -10.97 -3.56 2.87
N VAL A 220 -11.35 -3.05 1.70
CA VAL A 220 -11.63 -1.62 1.46
C VAL A 220 -12.76 -1.15 2.38
N TYR A 221 -13.88 -1.86 2.42
CA TYR A 221 -15.02 -1.51 3.25
C TYR A 221 -14.66 -1.47 4.74
N TYR A 222 -14.08 -2.53 5.29
CA TYR A 222 -13.72 -2.58 6.72
C TYR A 222 -12.73 -1.50 7.11
N THR A 223 -11.69 -1.29 6.30
CA THR A 223 -10.68 -0.28 6.62
C THR A 223 -11.27 1.11 6.62
N ASN A 224 -12.03 1.46 5.59
CA ASN A 224 -12.56 2.82 5.44
C ASN A 224 -13.69 3.09 6.44
N ALA A 225 -14.56 2.11 6.72
CA ALA A 225 -15.62 2.24 7.72
C ALA A 225 -15.05 2.37 9.15
N ILE A 226 -14.08 1.53 9.53
CA ILE A 226 -13.47 1.60 10.86
C ILE A 226 -12.62 2.86 11.01
N ALA A 227 -11.86 3.26 9.98
CA ALA A 227 -11.02 4.47 10.02
C ALA A 227 -11.84 5.76 10.17
N LEU A 228 -13.07 5.77 9.63
CA LEU A 228 -13.96 6.91 9.74
C LEU A 228 -14.29 7.26 11.21
N GLY A 229 -14.52 6.25 12.06
CA GLY A 229 -14.90 6.46 13.46
C GLY A 229 -13.91 7.33 14.25
N PRO A 230 -12.65 6.91 14.41
CA PRO A 230 -11.62 7.69 15.09
C PRO A 230 -11.36 9.05 14.43
N LEU A 231 -11.45 9.15 13.10
CA LEU A 231 -11.27 10.41 12.39
C LEU A 231 -12.39 11.42 12.68
N LEU A 232 -13.65 10.98 12.73
CA LEU A 232 -14.76 11.83 13.12
C LEU A 232 -14.64 12.31 14.57
N LEU A 233 -14.18 11.44 15.48
CA LEU A 233 -13.90 11.80 16.88
C LEU A 233 -12.73 12.79 17.00
N ALA A 234 -11.73 12.68 16.14
CA ALA A 234 -10.58 13.58 16.11
C ALA A 234 -10.89 14.92 15.42
N LEU A 235 -11.93 14.98 14.56
CA LEU A 235 -12.26 16.16 13.75
C LEU A 235 -12.40 17.45 14.58
N PRO A 236 -13.12 17.47 15.74
CA PRO A 236 -13.18 18.64 16.64
C PRO A 236 -11.82 19.14 17.12
N MET A 237 -10.86 18.24 17.30
CA MET A 237 -9.53 18.60 17.80
C MET A 237 -8.63 19.23 16.72
N VAL A 238 -8.95 19.03 15.44
CA VAL A 238 -8.18 19.58 14.32
C VAL A 238 -8.52 21.06 14.07
N GLY A 239 -9.70 21.52 14.49
CA GLY A 239 -10.12 22.92 14.30
C GLY A 239 -10.43 23.27 12.84
N GLU A 240 -11.01 22.33 12.08
CA GLU A 240 -11.50 22.58 10.71
C GLU A 240 -12.96 23.07 10.66
N GLN A 241 -13.67 23.10 11.79
CA GLN A 241 -15.11 23.35 11.89
C GLN A 241 -15.51 24.72 11.32
N ASP A 242 -14.78 25.77 11.70
CA ASP A 242 -15.08 27.13 11.25
C ASP A 242 -14.88 27.25 9.73
N ARG A 243 -13.78 26.67 9.22
CA ARG A 243 -13.50 26.61 7.78
C ARG A 243 -14.56 25.80 7.04
N LEU A 244 -14.97 24.66 7.58
CA LEU A 244 -16.00 23.81 7.00
C LEU A 244 -17.36 24.51 6.94
N SER A 245 -17.72 25.27 7.99
CA SER A 245 -18.97 26.05 8.04
C SER A 245 -18.99 27.22 7.06
N ALA A 246 -17.82 27.77 6.73
CA ALA A 246 -17.66 28.86 5.77
C ALA A 246 -17.60 28.38 4.30
N VAL A 247 -17.52 27.06 4.05
CA VAL A 247 -17.49 26.52 2.68
C VAL A 247 -18.86 26.67 2.04
N SER A 248 -18.90 27.35 0.89
CA SER A 248 -20.05 27.35 0.00
C SER A 248 -19.98 26.15 -0.95
N TRP A 249 -21.00 25.29 -0.92
CA TRP A 249 -21.10 24.10 -1.76
C TRP A 249 -21.48 24.44 -3.21
N THR A 250 -20.59 25.14 -3.87
CA THR A 250 -20.68 25.49 -5.30
C THR A 250 -20.15 24.35 -6.17
N PRO A 251 -20.53 24.24 -7.46
CA PRO A 251 -20.02 23.20 -8.35
C PRO A 251 -18.48 23.16 -8.44
N THR A 252 -17.81 24.29 -8.28
CA THR A 252 -16.35 24.42 -8.26
C THR A 252 -15.70 23.75 -7.06
N VAL A 253 -16.41 23.58 -5.95
CA VAL A 253 -15.96 22.82 -4.77
C VAL A 253 -16.46 21.38 -4.85
N LEU A 254 -17.73 21.19 -5.21
CA LEU A 254 -18.38 19.88 -5.22
C LEU A 254 -17.73 18.90 -6.21
N ILE A 255 -17.44 19.35 -7.44
CA ILE A 255 -16.86 18.47 -8.47
C ILE A 255 -15.49 17.94 -8.07
N PRO A 256 -14.50 18.77 -7.64
CA PRO A 256 -13.22 18.27 -7.16
C PRO A 256 -13.34 17.35 -5.94
N VAL A 257 -14.23 17.65 -5.00
CA VAL A 257 -14.45 16.81 -3.81
C VAL A 257 -15.00 15.44 -4.20
N LEU A 258 -16.03 15.37 -5.05
CA LEU A 258 -16.60 14.11 -5.52
C LEU A 258 -15.59 13.28 -6.33
N LEU A 259 -14.82 13.95 -7.20
CA LEU A 259 -13.76 13.29 -7.98
C LEU A 259 -12.66 12.74 -7.06
N SER A 260 -12.29 13.49 -6.02
CA SER A 260 -11.35 13.05 -4.98
C SER A 260 -11.89 11.85 -4.20
N CYS A 261 -13.18 11.83 -3.86
CA CYS A 261 -13.84 10.67 -3.24
C CYS A 261 -13.82 9.44 -4.15
N PHE A 262 -14.15 9.59 -5.44
CA PHE A 262 -14.09 8.49 -6.41
C PHE A 262 -12.67 7.92 -6.53
N MET A 263 -11.67 8.79 -6.67
CA MET A 263 -10.27 8.36 -6.72
C MET A 263 -9.79 7.76 -5.40
N GLY A 264 -10.35 8.18 -4.25
CA GLY A 264 -10.12 7.55 -2.96
C GLY A 264 -10.53 6.07 -2.93
N ILE A 265 -11.65 5.73 -3.57
CA ILE A 265 -12.09 4.34 -3.74
C ILE A 265 -11.10 3.57 -4.60
N CYS A 266 -10.77 4.09 -5.78
CA CYS A 266 -9.84 3.45 -6.71
C CYS A 266 -8.46 3.25 -6.08
N MET A 267 -7.98 4.25 -5.32
CA MET A 267 -6.72 4.18 -4.59
C MET A 267 -6.78 3.12 -3.50
N SER A 268 -7.83 3.09 -2.68
CA SER A 268 -7.97 2.08 -1.63
C SER A 268 -8.03 0.65 -2.21
N HIS A 269 -8.79 0.45 -3.29
CA HIS A 269 -8.91 -0.84 -3.94
C HIS A 269 -7.60 -1.29 -4.60
N SER A 270 -6.98 -0.43 -5.42
CA SER A 270 -5.70 -0.73 -6.08
C SER A 270 -4.58 -1.03 -5.08
N ALA A 271 -4.56 -0.34 -3.94
CA ALA A 271 -3.58 -0.56 -2.89
C ALA A 271 -3.74 -1.93 -2.22
N TYR A 272 -4.97 -2.38 -1.98
CA TYR A 272 -5.22 -3.74 -1.46
C TYR A 272 -4.90 -4.81 -2.50
N LEU A 273 -5.29 -4.59 -3.76
CA LEU A 273 -4.99 -5.51 -4.85
C LEU A 273 -3.47 -5.68 -5.04
N LEU A 274 -2.70 -4.59 -4.97
CA LEU A 274 -1.24 -4.65 -5.02
C LEU A 274 -0.67 -5.37 -3.80
N ARG A 275 -1.09 -5.03 -2.59
CA ARG A 275 -0.62 -5.71 -1.35
C ARG A 275 -0.97 -7.20 -1.33
N ASP A 276 -2.05 -7.62 -1.96
CA ASP A 276 -2.40 -9.03 -2.10
C ASP A 276 -1.44 -9.74 -3.06
N THR A 277 -1.10 -9.09 -4.17
CA THR A 277 -0.30 -9.66 -5.27
C THR A 277 1.22 -9.69 -4.98
N VAL A 278 1.77 -8.69 -4.29
CA VAL A 278 3.23 -8.53 -4.11
C VAL A 278 3.69 -8.61 -2.64
N SER A 279 5.01 -8.67 -2.39
CA SER A 279 5.57 -8.53 -1.01
C SER A 279 5.28 -7.15 -0.39
N ALA A 280 5.39 -7.08 0.94
CA ALA A 280 5.40 -5.80 1.66
C ALA A 280 6.53 -4.88 1.16
N THR A 281 7.71 -5.45 0.89
CA THR A 281 8.85 -4.70 0.35
C THR A 281 8.58 -4.19 -1.07
N LEU A 282 8.12 -5.05 -1.99
CA LEU A 282 7.83 -4.62 -3.37
C LEU A 282 6.70 -3.59 -3.42
N PHE A 283 5.66 -3.73 -2.60
CA PHE A 283 4.61 -2.71 -2.46
C PHE A 283 5.21 -1.34 -2.11
N THR A 284 6.14 -1.32 -1.15
CA THR A 284 6.78 -0.08 -0.70
C THR A 284 7.69 0.52 -1.78
N ILE A 285 8.46 -0.30 -2.48
CA ILE A 285 9.31 0.14 -3.61
C ILE A 285 8.43 0.75 -4.70
N VAL A 286 7.36 0.08 -5.13
CA VAL A 286 6.42 0.61 -6.12
C VAL A 286 5.86 1.96 -5.67
N GLY A 287 5.49 2.09 -4.39
CA GLY A 287 5.03 3.37 -3.82
C GLY A 287 6.08 4.48 -3.87
N ILE A 288 7.35 4.17 -3.60
CA ILE A 288 8.47 5.13 -3.71
C ILE A 288 8.65 5.55 -5.19
N LEU A 289 8.67 4.58 -6.11
CA LEU A 289 8.81 4.84 -7.54
C LEU A 289 7.69 5.74 -8.08
N CYS A 290 6.43 5.47 -7.71
CA CYS A 290 5.29 6.30 -8.12
C CYS A 290 5.45 7.75 -7.66
N LYS A 291 5.93 7.96 -6.43
CA LYS A 291 6.18 9.32 -5.89
C LYS A 291 7.31 10.01 -6.64
N ILE A 292 8.43 9.32 -6.87
CA ILE A 292 9.57 9.90 -7.59
C ILE A 292 9.16 10.30 -9.02
N ILE A 293 8.44 9.43 -9.73
CA ILE A 293 7.92 9.73 -11.08
C ILE A 293 6.99 10.95 -11.04
N THR A 294 6.10 11.04 -10.04
CA THR A 294 5.22 12.19 -9.88
C THR A 294 6.01 13.48 -9.64
N VAL A 295 7.07 13.44 -8.84
CA VAL A 295 7.97 14.59 -8.62
C VAL A 295 8.67 14.99 -9.91
N VAL A 296 9.22 14.03 -10.65
CA VAL A 296 9.89 14.30 -11.93
C VAL A 296 8.92 14.94 -12.93
N ILE A 297 7.70 14.41 -13.08
CA ILE A 297 6.66 15.00 -13.94
C ILE A 297 6.32 16.43 -13.49
N ASN A 298 6.17 16.65 -12.19
CA ASN A 298 5.84 17.97 -11.65
C ASN A 298 6.95 19.00 -11.93
N VAL A 299 8.22 18.60 -11.79
CA VAL A 299 9.38 19.45 -12.12
C VAL A 299 9.45 19.75 -13.61
N LEU A 300 9.20 18.75 -14.48
CA LEU A 300 9.23 18.93 -15.93
C LEU A 300 8.12 19.86 -16.44
N ILE A 301 6.97 19.90 -15.78
CA ILE A 301 5.82 20.73 -16.18
C ILE A 301 5.88 22.13 -15.54
N TRP A 302 6.27 22.23 -14.27
CA TRP A 302 6.42 23.48 -13.54
C TRP A 302 7.90 23.72 -13.23
N ASP A 303 8.57 24.41 -14.14
CA ASP A 303 10.03 24.58 -14.24
C ASP A 303 10.66 25.46 -13.13
N LYS A 304 10.36 25.17 -11.86
CA LYS A 304 10.99 25.82 -10.70
C LYS A 304 11.17 24.80 -9.58
N HIS A 305 12.41 24.69 -9.10
CA HIS A 305 12.86 24.19 -7.78
C HIS A 305 13.75 22.93 -7.72
N ALA A 306 14.04 22.20 -8.81
CA ALA A 306 14.95 21.03 -8.72
C ALA A 306 16.27 21.25 -9.46
N THR A 307 17.40 21.08 -8.77
CA THR A 307 18.73 21.11 -9.40
C THR A 307 18.89 19.90 -10.33
N PRO A 308 19.58 20.03 -11.48
CA PRO A 308 19.84 18.92 -12.40
C PRO A 308 20.50 17.71 -11.73
N ALA A 309 21.35 17.96 -10.72
CA ALA A 309 21.95 16.92 -9.88
C ALA A 309 20.89 16.13 -9.09
N GLY A 310 19.91 16.82 -8.49
CA GLY A 310 18.82 16.17 -7.78
C GLY A 310 17.95 15.27 -8.67
N ILE A 311 17.66 15.73 -9.89
CA ILE A 311 16.94 14.91 -10.90
C ILE A 311 17.75 13.65 -11.26
N GLY A 312 19.08 13.77 -11.42
CA GLY A 312 19.96 12.63 -11.66
C GLY A 312 19.87 11.56 -10.57
N PHE A 313 19.91 11.95 -9.30
CA PHE A 313 19.76 11.03 -8.17
C PHE A 313 18.37 10.37 -8.11
N LEU A 314 17.31 11.11 -8.44
CA LEU A 314 15.95 10.56 -8.53
C LEU A 314 15.85 9.49 -9.63
N LEU A 315 16.45 9.74 -10.80
CA LEU A 315 16.48 8.75 -11.89
C LEU A 315 17.26 7.49 -11.50
N VAL A 316 18.37 7.63 -10.77
CA VAL A 316 19.11 6.47 -10.22
C VAL A 316 18.24 5.67 -9.25
N CYS A 317 17.45 6.32 -8.39
CA CYS A 317 16.51 5.62 -7.50
C CYS A 317 15.44 4.87 -8.28
N VAL A 318 14.92 5.47 -9.36
CA VAL A 318 13.94 4.80 -10.24
C VAL A 318 14.55 3.57 -10.88
N PHE A 319 15.74 3.73 -11.47
CA PHE A 319 16.47 2.64 -12.10
C PHE A 319 16.79 1.54 -11.08
N ALA A 320 17.28 1.86 -9.89
CA ALA A 320 17.55 0.87 -8.85
C ALA A 320 16.31 0.04 -8.51
N GLY A 321 15.14 0.68 -8.37
CA GLY A 321 13.89 -0.01 -8.07
C GLY A 321 13.41 -0.97 -9.15
N THR A 322 13.75 -0.76 -10.43
CA THR A 322 13.37 -1.70 -11.52
C THR A 322 14.19 -3.00 -11.49
N PHE A 323 15.40 -2.99 -10.91
CA PHE A 323 16.22 -4.20 -10.73
C PHE A 323 15.81 -5.04 -9.52
N TYR A 324 14.97 -4.50 -8.63
CA TYR A 324 14.50 -5.23 -7.47
C TYR A 324 13.60 -6.39 -7.88
N GLU A 325 13.95 -7.59 -7.43
CA GLU A 325 13.11 -8.77 -7.55
C GLU A 325 12.57 -9.16 -6.18
N GLN A 326 11.26 -9.39 -6.10
CA GLN A 326 10.64 -9.80 -4.85
C GLN A 326 11.19 -11.14 -4.36
N ALA A 327 11.46 -11.23 -3.06
CA ALA A 327 11.92 -12.48 -2.45
C ALA A 327 10.83 -13.56 -2.56
N PRO A 328 11.17 -14.81 -2.95
CA PRO A 328 10.21 -15.91 -3.03
C PRO A 328 9.71 -16.32 -1.65
N LYS A 329 8.54 -16.97 -1.59
CA LYS A 329 8.06 -17.62 -0.36
C LYS A 329 8.97 -18.81 -0.04
N ARG A 330 9.28 -19.03 1.24
CA ARG A 330 10.01 -20.25 1.62
C ARG A 330 9.13 -21.47 1.33
N PRO A 331 9.71 -22.57 0.82
CA PRO A 331 9.00 -23.84 0.82
C PRO A 331 8.69 -24.21 2.28
N SER A 332 7.42 -24.46 2.56
CA SER A 332 6.91 -24.99 3.83
C SER A 332 7.22 -26.47 3.95
#